data_AF-A0A7Y2J2X1-F1
#
_entry.id   AF-A0A7Y2J2X1-F1
#
_cell.length_a   1.000
_cell.length_b   1.000
_cell.length_c   1.000
_cell.angle_alpha   90.00
_cell.angle_beta   90.00
_cell.angle_gamma   90.00
#
_symmetry.space_group_name_H-M   'P 1'
#
loop_
_entity.id
_entity.type
_entity.pdbx_description
1 polymer ?
#
loop_
_entity_poly.entity_id
_entity_poly.type
_entity_poly.pdbx_seq_one_letter_code
_entity_poly.pdbx_strand_id
1 'polypeptide(L)'
;MLPLDDPLWLDMHGGYRDGPTGAETMLRALYAEPVGGDWWAAFWEALFHQGDIGEASLAVIPHLAAAYEGRQRDVDFYSYLTFVDLVRGRGGQPRCPGVAGPGLCGGLCAWGAVSRAGLR
;
A
#
# COMPACT_ATOMS: atom_id res chain seq x y z
N MET A 1 4.83 3.84 -10.40
CA MET A 1 4.00 2.73 -9.89
C MET A 1 4.59 1.43 -10.42
N LEU A 2 4.74 0.40 -9.60
CA LEU A 2 5.30 -0.89 -10.01
C LEU A 2 4.32 -1.61 -10.94
N PRO A 3 4.69 -2.08 -12.15
CA PRO A 3 3.80 -2.87 -13.00
C PRO A 3 3.26 -4.11 -12.28
N LEU A 4 2.02 -4.53 -12.54
CA LEU A 4 1.39 -5.66 -11.82
C LEU A 4 1.96 -7.03 -12.22
N ASP A 5 2.73 -7.10 -13.31
CA ASP A 5 3.42 -8.28 -13.83
C ASP A 5 4.91 -8.29 -13.48
N ASP A 6 5.39 -7.29 -12.74
CA ASP A 6 6.77 -7.23 -12.30
C ASP A 6 7.07 -8.37 -11.30
N PRO A 7 8.11 -9.18 -11.50
CA PRO A 7 8.42 -10.30 -10.62
C PRO A 7 8.76 -9.85 -9.19
N LEU A 8 9.08 -8.57 -8.97
CA LEU A 8 9.40 -8.05 -7.64
C LEU A 8 8.26 -8.26 -6.62
N TRP A 9 7.00 -8.33 -7.07
CA TRP A 9 5.86 -8.64 -6.19
C TRP A 9 6.01 -10.00 -5.47
N LEU A 10 6.70 -10.96 -6.10
CA LEU A 10 6.97 -12.29 -5.54
C LEU A 10 7.97 -12.27 -4.38
N ASP A 11 8.64 -11.14 -4.13
CA ASP A 11 9.57 -10.96 -3.02
C ASP A 11 9.02 -10.00 -1.94
N MET A 12 7.83 -9.42 -2.15
CA MET A 12 7.30 -8.37 -1.27
C MET A 12 6.43 -8.92 -0.14
N HIS A 13 6.79 -8.53 1.08
CA HIS A 13 6.07 -8.91 2.28
C HIS A 13 4.94 -7.94 2.64
N GLY A 14 3.99 -8.44 3.42
CA GLY A 14 2.89 -7.67 4.01
C GLY A 14 3.04 -7.50 5.51
N GLY A 15 1.91 -7.42 6.22
CA GLY A 15 1.90 -7.22 7.67
C GLY A 15 2.51 -8.38 8.45
N TYR A 16 2.27 -9.61 8.00
CA TYR A 16 2.77 -10.83 8.66
C TYR A 16 4.27 -11.10 8.45
N ARG A 17 4.87 -10.57 7.37
CA ARG A 17 6.31 -10.74 7.02
C ARG A 17 6.79 -12.19 6.90
N ASP A 18 5.89 -13.14 6.73
CA ASP A 18 6.16 -14.57 6.63
C ASP A 18 6.26 -15.07 5.18
N GLY A 19 5.92 -14.23 4.20
CA GLY A 19 6.10 -14.53 2.79
C GLY A 19 5.53 -13.45 1.87
N PRO A 20 5.54 -13.73 0.55
CA PRO A 20 4.93 -12.86 -0.46
C PRO A 20 3.41 -12.80 -0.29
N THR A 21 2.84 -11.62 -0.46
CA THR A 21 1.41 -11.38 -0.17
C THR A 21 0.46 -11.72 -1.32
N GLY A 22 0.95 -11.74 -2.56
CA GLY A 22 0.09 -11.77 -3.75
C GLY A 22 -0.68 -10.45 -3.96
N ALA A 23 -0.16 -9.32 -3.48
CA ALA A 23 -0.80 -8.01 -3.56
C ALA A 23 -1.17 -7.61 -5.01
N GLU A 24 -0.37 -7.98 -5.99
CA GLU A 24 -0.64 -7.75 -7.41
C GLU A 24 -1.91 -8.46 -7.87
N THR A 25 -2.20 -9.65 -7.36
CA THR A 25 -3.42 -10.40 -7.66
C THR A 25 -4.64 -9.69 -7.07
N MET A 26 -4.54 -9.17 -5.86
CA MET A 26 -5.60 -8.39 -5.22
C MET A 26 -5.88 -7.09 -6.00
N LEU A 27 -4.83 -6.41 -6.44
CA LEU A 27 -4.94 -5.20 -7.26
C LEU A 27 -5.57 -5.49 -8.63
N ARG A 28 -5.23 -6.61 -9.28
CA ARG A 28 -5.89 -7.02 -10.53
C ARG A 28 -7.40 -7.20 -10.34
N ALA A 29 -7.82 -7.81 -9.22
CA ALA A 29 -9.24 -7.93 -8.90
C ALA A 29 -9.91 -6.55 -8.73
N LEU A 30 -9.25 -5.61 -8.02
CA LEU A 30 -9.74 -4.23 -7.85
C LEU A 30 -9.89 -3.45 -9.16
N TYR A 31 -8.98 -3.67 -10.12
CA TYR A 31 -9.08 -3.03 -11.44
C TYR A 31 -10.18 -3.65 -12.30
N ALA A 32 -10.45 -4.94 -12.16
CA ALA A 32 -11.46 -5.63 -12.96
C ALA A 32 -12.88 -5.17 -12.60
N GLU A 33 -13.23 -5.16 -11.31
CA GLU A 33 -14.60 -4.89 -10.85
C GLU A 33 -14.62 -4.12 -9.52
N PRO A 34 -15.74 -3.47 -9.16
CA PRO A 34 -15.92 -2.92 -7.81
C PRO A 34 -15.76 -4.02 -6.75
N VAL A 35 -14.98 -3.73 -5.73
CA VAL A 35 -14.73 -4.63 -4.60
C VAL A 35 -15.62 -4.29 -3.42
N GLY A 36 -15.87 -5.26 -2.54
CA GLY A 36 -16.68 -5.12 -1.33
C GLY A 36 -15.90 -5.41 -0.04
N GLY A 37 -16.62 -5.47 1.08
CA GLY A 37 -16.03 -5.62 2.42
C GLY A 37 -15.13 -6.85 2.59
N ASP A 38 -15.48 -7.99 1.99
CA ASP A 38 -14.66 -9.21 2.10
C ASP A 38 -13.29 -9.05 1.42
N TRP A 39 -13.24 -8.33 0.30
CA TRP A 39 -11.98 -8.00 -0.36
C TRP A 39 -11.14 -7.08 0.51
N TRP A 40 -11.75 -6.05 1.12
CA TRP A 40 -11.06 -5.16 2.04
C TRP A 40 -10.55 -5.91 3.28
N ALA A 41 -11.33 -6.82 3.85
CA ALA A 41 -10.90 -7.64 4.99
C ALA A 41 -9.65 -8.47 4.64
N ALA A 42 -9.66 -9.15 3.48
CA ALA A 42 -8.49 -9.88 3.01
C ALA A 42 -7.29 -8.96 2.73
N PHE A 43 -7.53 -7.78 2.15
CA PHE A 43 -6.50 -6.79 1.84
C PHE A 43 -5.83 -6.25 3.11
N TRP A 44 -6.62 -5.95 4.13
CA TRP A 44 -6.14 -5.57 5.45
C TRP A 44 -5.31 -6.68 6.08
N GLU A 45 -5.86 -7.88 6.15
CA GLU A 45 -5.21 -9.04 6.76
C GLU A 45 -3.83 -9.32 6.15
N ALA A 46 -3.72 -9.24 4.82
CA ALA A 46 -2.47 -9.47 4.12
C ALA A 46 -1.46 -8.34 4.33
N LEU A 47 -1.88 -7.07 4.24
CA LEU A 47 -0.96 -5.95 4.09
C LEU A 47 -0.71 -5.16 5.38
N PHE A 48 -1.49 -5.37 6.42
CA PHE A 48 -1.32 -4.69 7.69
C PHE A 48 -1.71 -5.62 8.84
N HIS A 49 -0.75 -5.94 9.71
CA HIS A 49 -1.01 -6.84 10.82
C HIS A 49 -0.48 -6.25 12.12
N GLN A 50 -1.37 -5.99 13.08
CA GLN A 50 -1.03 -5.52 14.44
C GLN A 50 -0.04 -4.33 14.53
N GLY A 51 -0.02 -3.45 13.52
CA GLY A 51 0.88 -2.29 13.46
C GLY A 51 2.14 -2.50 12.63
N ASP A 52 2.31 -3.70 12.06
CA ASP A 52 3.36 -4.02 11.10
C ASP A 52 2.86 -3.91 9.66
N ILE A 53 3.75 -3.38 8.84
CA ILE A 53 3.64 -3.31 7.38
C ILE A 53 4.89 -3.92 6.74
N GLY A 54 4.76 -4.27 5.47
CA GLY A 54 5.83 -4.74 4.59
C GLY A 54 5.95 -3.89 3.33
N GLU A 55 6.84 -4.28 2.42
CA GLU A 55 7.07 -3.58 1.16
C GLU A 55 5.82 -3.54 0.28
N ALA A 56 5.05 -4.62 0.27
CA ALA A 56 3.79 -4.70 -0.48
C ALA A 56 2.80 -3.64 0.01
N SER A 57 2.74 -3.41 1.33
CA SER A 57 1.86 -2.42 1.95
C SER A 57 2.12 -0.99 1.46
N LEU A 58 3.36 -0.69 1.06
CA LEU A 58 3.73 0.59 0.46
C LEU A 58 3.51 0.58 -1.07
N ALA A 59 3.85 -0.53 -1.72
CA ALA A 59 3.79 -0.67 -3.18
C ALA A 59 2.35 -0.60 -3.73
N VAL A 60 1.35 -1.02 -2.94
CA VAL A 60 -0.07 -0.94 -3.34
C VAL A 60 -0.64 0.47 -3.36
N ILE A 61 -0.09 1.42 -2.58
CA ILE A 61 -0.66 2.77 -2.41
C ILE A 61 -0.89 3.49 -3.75
N PRO A 62 0.11 3.60 -4.67
CA PRO A 62 -0.13 4.26 -5.95
C PRO A 62 -1.18 3.54 -6.81
N HIS A 63 -1.29 2.22 -6.72
CA HIS A 63 -2.33 1.46 -7.43
C HIS A 63 -3.71 1.69 -6.84
N LEU A 64 -3.81 1.71 -5.51
CA LEU A 64 -5.07 1.97 -4.82
C LEU A 64 -5.57 3.38 -5.18
N ALA A 65 -4.69 4.39 -5.16
CA ALA A 65 -5.04 5.74 -5.56
C ALA A 65 -5.56 5.80 -7.01
N ALA A 66 -4.85 5.16 -7.95
CA ALA A 66 -5.22 5.12 -9.37
C ALA A 66 -6.54 4.36 -9.61
N ALA A 67 -6.72 3.20 -8.98
CA ALA A 67 -7.93 2.38 -9.11
C ALA A 67 -9.19 3.08 -8.57
N TYR A 68 -9.02 4.08 -7.69
CA TYR A 68 -10.10 4.90 -7.15
C TYR A 68 -10.21 6.28 -7.84
N GLU A 69 -9.48 6.55 -8.93
CA GLU A 69 -9.73 7.74 -9.75
C GLU A 69 -11.11 7.66 -10.40
N GLY A 70 -11.95 8.69 -10.18
CA GLY A 70 -13.33 8.72 -10.68
C GLY A 70 -14.30 7.77 -9.97
N ARG A 71 -13.86 7.03 -8.94
CA ARG A 71 -14.72 6.19 -8.09
C ARG A 71 -15.00 6.87 -6.74
N GLN A 72 -16.10 6.50 -6.10
CA GLN A 72 -16.35 6.89 -4.73
C GLN A 72 -15.34 6.18 -3.81
N ARG A 73 -14.69 6.94 -2.93
CA ARG A 73 -13.80 6.42 -1.89
C ARG A 73 -14.60 6.20 -0.62
N ASP A 74 -14.39 5.05 0.02
CA ASP A 74 -15.06 4.65 1.24
C ASP A 74 -14.13 4.75 2.45
N VAL A 75 -14.65 4.34 3.61
CA VAL A 75 -13.90 4.36 4.87
C VAL A 75 -12.67 3.44 4.81
N ASP A 76 -12.73 2.32 4.09
CA ASP A 76 -11.61 1.39 4.00
C ASP A 76 -10.44 2.00 3.22
N PHE A 77 -10.73 2.68 2.11
CA PHE A 77 -9.73 3.42 1.34
C PHE A 77 -8.97 4.42 2.21
N TYR A 78 -9.70 5.28 2.94
CA TYR A 78 -9.05 6.31 3.77
C TYR A 78 -8.36 5.71 4.99
N SER A 79 -8.96 4.69 5.62
CA SER A 79 -8.39 4.04 6.79
C SER A 79 -7.06 3.39 6.43
N TYR A 80 -6.99 2.66 5.33
CA TYR A 80 -5.76 1.97 4.93
C TYR A 80 -4.60 2.95 4.74
N LEU A 81 -4.81 4.02 3.97
CA LEU A 81 -3.79 5.05 3.77
C LEU A 81 -3.36 5.71 5.07
N THR A 82 -4.31 5.98 5.97
CA THR A 82 -4.04 6.62 7.26
C THR A 82 -3.20 5.73 8.17
N PHE A 83 -3.56 4.45 8.31
CA PHE A 83 -2.83 3.53 9.19
C PHE A 83 -1.43 3.23 8.67
N VAL A 84 -1.26 3.05 7.35
CA VAL A 84 0.07 2.88 6.75
C VAL A 84 0.94 4.12 6.99
N ASP A 85 0.40 5.33 6.82
CA ASP A 85 1.14 6.57 7.11
C ASP A 85 1.52 6.70 8.59
N LEU A 86 0.62 6.29 9.50
CA LEU A 86 0.84 6.33 10.94
C LEU A 86 1.98 5.40 11.40
N VAL A 87 2.10 4.21 10.78
CA VAL A 87 3.08 3.22 11.22
C VAL A 87 4.40 3.29 10.47
N ARG A 88 4.44 3.74 9.19
CA ARG A 88 5.69 3.74 8.38
C ARG A 88 6.84 4.57 8.97
N GLY A 89 6.52 5.54 9.83
CA GLY A 89 7.53 6.35 10.54
C GLY A 89 8.16 5.68 11.76
N ARG A 90 7.63 4.53 12.20
CA ARG A 90 8.09 3.81 13.39
C ARG A 90 9.32 2.96 13.08
N GLY A 91 10.13 2.69 14.11
CA GLY A 91 11.29 1.80 13.99
C GLY A 91 10.86 0.39 13.57
N GLY A 92 11.66 -0.24 12.69
CA GLY A 92 11.39 -1.61 12.22
C GLY A 92 10.35 -1.73 11.11
N GLN A 93 9.80 -0.62 10.60
CA GLN A 93 8.95 -0.60 9.41
C GLN A 93 9.77 -0.29 8.14
N PRO A 94 9.41 -0.86 6.98
CA PRO A 94 10.01 -0.47 5.71
C PRO A 94 9.76 1.02 5.44
N ARG A 95 10.81 1.74 5.05
CA ARG A 95 10.72 3.17 4.69
C ARG A 95 10.37 3.38 3.21
N CYS A 96 10.87 2.48 2.37
CA CYS A 96 10.57 2.31 0.95
C CYS A 96 10.87 0.83 0.62
N PRO A 97 10.24 0.22 -0.40
CA PRO A 97 10.72 -1.04 -0.97
C PRO A 97 12.17 -0.86 -1.43
N GLY A 98 13.10 -1.58 -0.81
CA GLY A 98 14.56 -1.38 -0.97
C GLY A 98 15.13 -1.71 -2.35
N VAL A 99 14.30 -2.04 -3.34
CA VAL A 99 14.74 -2.56 -4.65
C VAL A 99 14.28 -1.68 -5.82
N ALA A 100 13.49 -0.64 -5.58
CA ALA A 100 12.99 0.20 -6.67
C ALA A 100 13.83 1.47 -6.84
N GLY A 101 14.31 1.70 -8.07
CA GLY A 101 14.93 2.95 -8.48
C GLY A 101 14.09 4.20 -8.16
N PRO A 102 14.64 5.41 -8.41
CA PRO A 102 14.20 6.70 -7.87
C PRO A 102 12.70 7.06 -8.04
N GLY A 103 11.97 6.39 -8.93
CA GLY A 103 10.55 6.66 -9.22
C GLY A 103 9.54 6.23 -8.15
N LEU A 104 9.85 5.27 -7.27
CA LEU A 104 8.89 4.78 -6.25
C LEU A 104 9.02 5.52 -4.90
N CYS A 105 10.23 5.92 -4.47
CA CYS A 105 10.37 6.77 -3.27
C CYS A 105 9.88 8.21 -3.50
N GLY A 106 9.91 8.72 -4.74
CA GLY A 106 9.52 10.11 -5.03
C GLY A 106 8.08 10.46 -4.61
N GLY A 107 7.11 9.57 -4.88
CA GLY A 107 5.71 9.80 -4.53
C GLY A 107 5.41 9.65 -3.03
N LEU A 108 6.00 8.64 -2.37
CA LEU A 108 5.78 8.34 -0.95
C LEU A 108 6.51 9.33 -0.02
N CYS A 109 7.69 9.84 -0.40
CA CYS A 109 8.38 10.91 0.31
C CYS A 109 7.68 12.26 0.13
N ALA A 110 7.13 12.56 -1.05
CA ALA A 110 6.37 13.79 -1.29
C ALA A 110 5.12 13.87 -0.41
N TRP A 111 4.41 12.76 -0.20
CA TRP A 111 3.24 12.73 0.70
C TRP A 111 3.61 13.06 2.15
N GLY A 112 4.76 12.57 2.64
CA GLY A 112 5.27 12.91 3.98
C GLY A 112 5.71 14.38 4.14
N ALA A 113 5.95 15.10 3.05
CA ALA A 113 6.20 16.55 3.08
C ALA A 113 4.89 17.34 3.18
N VAL A 114 3.82 16.89 2.52
CA VAL A 114 2.48 17.51 2.59
C VAL A 114 1.88 17.38 3.99
N SER A 115 1.98 16.21 4.64
CA SER A 115 1.43 15.98 5.99
C SER A 115 2.10 16.83 7.08
N ARG A 116 3.37 17.22 6.90
CA ARG A 116 4.10 18.07 7.86
C ARG A 116 3.95 19.57 7.60
N ALA A 117 3.58 19.96 6.38
CA ALA A 117 3.38 21.36 6.01
C ALA A 117 1.98 21.90 6.39
N GLY A 118 1.00 21.02 6.63
CA GLY A 118 -0.38 21.41 6.98
C GLY A 118 -0.71 21.44 8.48
N LEU A 119 0.27 21.25 9.37
CA LEU A 119 0.09 21.23 10.83
C LEU A 119 0.89 22.34 11.54
N ARG A 120 1.05 23.51 10.91
CA ARG A 120 1.52 24.73 11.57
C ARG A 120 0.48 25.82 11.50
#